data_AF-A0A7V6SM44-F1
#
_entry.id   AF-A0A7V6SM44-F1
#
_cell.length_a   1.000
_cell.length_b   1.000
_cell.length_c   1.000
_cell.angle_alpha   90.00
_cell.angle_beta   90.00
_cell.angle_gamma   90.00
#
_symmetry.space_group_name_H-M   'P 1'
#
loop_
_entity.id
_entity.type
_entity.pdbx_description
1 polymer ?
#
loop_
_entity_poly.entity_id
_entity_poly.type
_entity_poly.pdbx_seq_one_letter_code
_entity_poly.pdbx_strand_id
1 'polypeptide(L)'
;MRGRGWLKDIISHFVIVCLLGAALVVLYKKAMGTPDLKDKSWISTIFTVAAVLLALMVIIFIRQVFTRVRLERFRPGNPESLARLDRMRRFHLPERYQQLQETWYEARSDLCQFYIDKGWRPLKRKPFDVVLQRYRKLPSFGRAPYVDRLFIFYHPMLNVLIVDQTLNMCERAIRMSYKTAPAPKNMIVFLTDMDHAEEVTSAAAGIVNYLCRLDKKTSLYPLLIDFNGGKLYYPIDTTLVRKSHRLSFFKARVQLTRFVRKQIPKEMSLEEPMDTI
;
A
#
# COMPACT_ATOMS: atom_id res chain seq x y z
N MET A 1 15.61 12.09 -12.10
CA MET A 1 16.09 13.15 -11.19
C MET A 1 14.92 13.80 -10.42
N ARG A 2 14.56 13.29 -9.22
CA ARG A 2 13.58 13.95 -8.32
C ARG A 2 13.62 13.42 -6.87
N GLY A 3 14.78 12.95 -6.38
CA GLY A 3 14.93 12.37 -5.04
C GLY A 3 15.57 13.28 -3.99
N ARG A 4 16.54 14.14 -4.36
CA ARG A 4 17.29 15.00 -3.40
C ARG A 4 16.68 16.38 -3.17
N GLY A 5 15.95 16.96 -4.14
CA GLY A 5 15.40 18.31 -4.02
C GLY A 5 14.35 18.45 -2.91
N TRP A 6 13.52 17.42 -2.71
CA TRP A 6 12.46 17.47 -1.72
C TRP A 6 12.97 17.47 -0.27
N LEU A 7 14.04 16.74 0.02
CA LEU A 7 14.66 16.77 1.36
C LEU A 7 15.22 18.16 1.64
N LYS A 8 15.86 18.78 0.63
CA LYS A 8 16.36 20.17 0.72
C LYS A 8 15.23 21.17 0.95
N ASP A 9 14.08 20.99 0.29
CA ASP A 9 12.90 21.85 0.49
C ASP A 9 12.34 21.73 1.92
N ILE A 10 12.26 20.51 2.46
CA ILE A 10 11.81 20.27 3.84
C ILE A 10 12.78 20.88 4.85
N ILE A 11 14.07 20.63 4.67
CA ILE A 11 15.10 21.19 5.56
C ILE A 11 15.05 22.71 5.52
N SER A 12 14.93 23.31 4.33
CA SER A 12 14.81 24.76 4.15
C SER A 12 13.59 25.33 4.89
N HIS A 13 12.40 24.74 4.70
CA HIS A 13 11.19 25.19 5.39
C HIS A 13 11.28 25.00 6.91
N PHE A 14 11.88 23.90 7.37
CA PHE A 14 12.11 23.66 8.80
C PHE A 14 13.04 24.73 9.41
N VAL A 15 14.15 25.03 8.74
CA VAL A 15 15.09 26.08 9.17
C VAL A 15 14.40 27.44 9.23
N ILE A 16 13.59 27.79 8.23
CA ILE A 16 12.82 29.05 8.23
C ILE A 16 11.89 29.12 9.44
N VAL A 17 11.11 28.06 9.72
CA VAL A 17 10.19 28.04 10.87
C VAL A 17 10.94 28.14 12.19
N CYS A 18 12.07 27.45 12.33
CA CYS A 18 12.93 27.55 13.52
C CYS A 18 13.49 28.96 13.70
N LEU A 19 13.98 29.60 12.63
CA LEU A 19 14.48 30.98 12.67
C LEU A 19 13.37 31.97 13.05
N LEU A 20 12.17 31.79 12.50
CA LEU A 20 11.02 32.65 12.79
C LEU A 20 10.56 32.50 14.26
N GLY A 21 10.55 31.27 14.78
CA GLY A 21 10.30 31.00 16.20
C GLY A 21 11.37 31.61 17.11
N ALA A 22 12.65 31.45 16.77
CA ALA A 22 13.75 32.03 17.52
C ALA A 22 13.71 33.57 17.51
N ALA A 23 13.45 34.18 16.34
CA ALA A 23 13.29 35.62 16.20
C ALA A 23 12.12 36.13 17.05
N LEU A 24 10.99 35.43 17.05
CA LEU A 24 9.82 35.79 17.86
C LEU A 24 10.14 35.76 19.36
N VAL A 25 10.86 34.74 19.83
CA VAL A 25 11.28 34.62 21.24
C VAL A 25 12.27 35.71 21.62
N VAL A 26 13.25 36.01 20.77
CA VAL A 26 14.22 37.09 21.00
C VAL A 26 13.53 38.45 21.06
N LEU A 27 12.63 38.73 20.11
CA LEU A 27 11.84 39.97 20.09
C LEU A 27 10.93 40.08 21.31
N TYR A 28 10.30 38.98 21.74
CA TYR A 28 9.48 38.96 22.94
C TYR A 28 10.30 39.27 24.20
N LYS A 29 11.45 38.61 24.36
CA LYS A 29 12.37 38.88 25.49
C LYS A 29 12.86 40.33 25.49
N LYS A 30 13.20 40.87 24.33
CA LYS A 30 13.67 42.25 24.19
C LYS A 30 12.56 43.26 24.47
N ALA A 31 11.33 43.00 24.00
CA ALA A 31 10.17 43.86 24.26
C ALA A 31 9.76 43.85 25.75
N MET A 32 9.82 42.70 26.43
CA MET A 32 9.49 42.58 27.86
C MET A 32 10.59 43.12 28.79
N GLY A 33 11.82 43.27 28.28
CA GLY A 33 12.94 43.88 29.01
C GLY A 33 12.97 45.41 28.96
N THR A 34 12.20 46.05 28.08
CA THR A 34 12.14 47.51 27.93
C THR A 34 10.96 48.08 28.73
N PRO A 35 11.18 48.97 29.72
CA PRO A 35 10.13 49.50 30.59
C PRO A 35 8.95 50.13 29.81
N ASP A 36 9.24 50.93 28.78
CA ASP A 36 8.25 51.67 27.98
C ASP A 36 7.28 50.80 27.16
N LEU A 37 7.68 49.55 26.89
CA LEU A 37 6.92 48.60 26.07
C LEU A 37 6.19 47.57 26.95
N LYS A 38 6.69 47.32 28.16
CA LYS A 38 6.15 46.32 29.07
C LYS A 38 4.74 46.65 29.55
N ASP A 39 4.42 47.93 29.74
CA ASP A 39 3.12 48.38 30.24
C ASP A 39 2.02 48.39 29.18
N LYS A 40 2.37 48.16 27.90
CA LYS A 40 1.41 48.18 26.80
C LYS A 40 0.85 46.78 26.53
N SER A 41 -0.36 46.53 27.04
CA SER A 41 -1.08 45.25 26.90
C SER A 41 -1.23 44.75 25.45
N TRP A 42 -1.31 45.66 24.46
CA TRP A 42 -1.42 45.30 23.05
C TRP A 42 -0.21 44.56 22.50
N ILE A 43 0.98 44.78 23.06
CA ILE A 43 2.22 44.11 22.63
C ILE A 43 2.15 42.62 22.94
N SER A 44 1.67 42.26 24.13
CA SER A 44 1.44 40.86 24.52
C SER A 44 0.44 40.17 23.58
N THR A 45 -0.63 40.87 23.20
CA THR A 45 -1.64 40.37 22.26
C THR A 45 -1.02 40.07 20.88
N ILE A 46 -0.19 40.97 20.35
CA ILE A 46 0.48 40.76 19.05
C ILE A 46 1.41 39.54 19.09
N PHE A 47 2.21 39.39 20.15
CA PHE A 47 3.08 38.21 20.29
C PHE A 47 2.28 36.92 20.42
N THR A 48 1.14 36.95 21.11
CA THR A 48 0.23 35.80 21.22
C THR A 48 -0.34 35.42 19.84
N VAL A 49 -0.85 36.39 19.08
CA VAL A 49 -1.36 36.15 17.72
C VAL A 49 -0.27 35.60 16.79
N ALA A 50 0.94 36.17 16.85
CA ALA A 50 2.09 35.69 16.07
C ALA A 50 2.48 34.25 16.45
N ALA A 51 2.45 33.89 17.74
CA ALA A 51 2.70 32.54 18.22
C ALA A 51 1.64 31.54 17.73
N VAL A 52 0.36 31.93 17.75
CA VAL A 52 -0.74 31.09 17.21
C VAL A 52 -0.57 30.87 15.71
N LEU A 53 -0.23 31.90 14.94
CA LEU A 53 0.05 31.77 13.50
C LEU A 53 1.24 30.85 13.24
N LEU A 54 2.33 30.98 14.01
CA LEU A 54 3.49 30.09 13.92
C LEU A 54 3.10 28.63 14.21
N ALA A 55 2.32 28.39 15.26
CA ALA A 55 1.84 27.05 15.60
C ALA A 55 0.97 26.44 14.48
N LEU A 56 0.07 27.24 13.88
CA LEU A 56 -0.73 26.80 12.74
C LEU A 56 0.16 26.45 11.52
N MET A 57 1.18 27.25 11.22
CA MET A 57 2.14 26.96 10.16
C MET A 57 2.88 25.64 10.40
N VAL A 58 3.31 25.38 11.64
CA VAL A 58 3.95 24.11 12.03
C VAL A 58 3.01 22.93 11.80
N ILE A 59 1.75 23.02 12.20
CA ILE A 59 0.75 21.96 12.00
C ILE A 59 0.55 21.67 10.51
N ILE A 60 0.43 22.71 9.68
CA ILE A 60 0.28 22.58 8.24
C ILE A 60 1.53 21.93 7.63
N PHE A 61 2.72 22.38 8.02
CA PHE A 61 3.99 21.83 7.56
C PHE A 61 4.10 20.33 7.88
N ILE A 62 3.87 19.95 9.14
CA ILE A 62 3.89 18.55 9.57
C ILE A 62 2.92 17.72 8.73
N ARG A 63 1.69 18.20 8.55
CA ARG A 63 0.68 17.53 7.72
C ARG A 63 1.14 17.38 6.26
N GLN A 64 1.73 18.41 5.67
CA GLN A 64 2.25 18.38 4.30
C GLN A 64 3.41 17.39 4.15
N VAL A 65 4.36 17.37 5.10
CA VAL A 65 5.49 16.43 5.10
C VAL A 65 4.97 15.00 5.15
N PHE A 66 4.08 14.67 6.09
CA PHE A 66 3.49 13.34 6.19
C PHE A 66 2.69 12.96 4.95
N THR A 67 1.99 13.90 4.33
CA THR A 67 1.21 13.66 3.11
C THR A 67 2.15 13.37 1.93
N ARG A 68 3.23 14.15 1.76
CA ARG A 68 4.20 13.99 0.66
C ARG A 68 5.04 12.72 0.77
N VAL A 69 5.54 12.37 1.97
CA VAL A 69 6.27 11.11 2.21
C VAL A 69 5.41 9.90 1.84
N ARG A 70 4.11 9.98 2.12
CA ARG A 70 3.17 8.87 1.90
C ARG A 70 2.71 8.75 0.44
N LEU A 71 2.91 9.79 -0.37
CA LEU A 71 2.49 9.90 -1.77
C LEU A 71 3.64 9.75 -2.77
N GLU A 72 4.87 9.54 -2.31
CA GLU A 72 5.98 9.33 -3.23
C GLU A 72 5.77 8.02 -4.01
N ARG A 73 5.50 8.16 -5.31
CA ARG A 73 5.27 7.03 -6.21
C ARG A 73 6.59 6.39 -6.58
N PHE A 74 6.63 5.07 -6.53
CA PHE A 74 7.77 4.29 -6.99
C PHE A 74 7.84 4.30 -8.51
N ARG A 75 8.99 4.62 -9.08
CA ARG A 75 9.16 4.61 -10.54
C ARG A 75 9.72 3.26 -10.97
N PRO A 76 9.00 2.49 -11.82
CA PRO A 76 9.47 1.16 -12.23
C PRO A 76 10.79 1.21 -13.01
N GLY A 77 11.03 2.26 -13.80
CA GLY A 77 12.29 2.44 -14.55
C GLY A 77 13.41 3.16 -13.80
N ASN A 78 13.35 3.31 -12.47
CA ASN A 78 14.43 3.94 -11.69
C ASN A 78 14.99 2.94 -10.65
N PRO A 79 16.25 2.47 -10.80
CA PRO A 79 16.82 1.48 -9.89
C PRO A 79 16.88 1.96 -8.43
N GLU A 80 17.15 3.24 -8.18
CA GLU A 80 17.13 3.78 -6.81
C GLU A 80 15.74 3.70 -6.17
N SER A 81 14.69 3.87 -6.98
CA SER A 81 13.31 3.76 -6.53
C SER A 81 12.95 2.30 -6.24
N LEU A 82 13.39 1.37 -7.09
CA LEU A 82 13.17 -0.06 -6.88
C LEU A 82 13.93 -0.55 -5.65
N ALA A 83 15.21 -0.21 -5.49
CA ALA A 83 16.01 -0.57 -4.32
C ALA A 83 15.42 -0.02 -3.01
N ARG A 84 14.73 1.12 -3.05
CA ARG A 84 13.97 1.62 -1.89
C ARG A 84 12.72 0.79 -1.61
N LEU A 85 11.97 0.41 -2.64
CA LEU A 85 10.80 -0.45 -2.51
C LEU A 85 11.18 -1.81 -1.95
N ASP A 86 12.23 -2.39 -2.53
CA ASP A 86 12.76 -3.71 -2.19
C ASP A 86 13.17 -3.80 -0.72
N ARG A 87 13.81 -2.75 -0.18
CA ARG A 87 14.22 -2.65 1.24
C ARG A 87 13.09 -2.44 2.24
N MET A 88 11.84 -2.21 1.80
CA MET A 88 10.74 -1.94 2.73
C MET A 88 10.32 -3.20 3.50
N ARG A 89 10.69 -3.28 4.78
CA ARG A 89 10.37 -4.41 5.69
C ARG A 89 8.89 -4.82 5.71
N ARG A 90 7.96 -3.89 5.50
CA ARG A 90 6.50 -4.17 5.52
C ARG A 90 6.04 -5.21 4.48
N PHE A 91 6.80 -5.40 3.40
CA PHE A 91 6.46 -6.35 2.34
C PHE A 91 7.15 -7.70 2.51
N HIS A 92 8.12 -7.81 3.41
CA HIS A 92 8.86 -9.04 3.61
C HIS A 92 8.04 -10.04 4.42
N LEU A 93 7.98 -11.27 3.92
CA LEU A 93 7.68 -12.43 4.74
C LEU A 93 8.97 -12.83 5.49
N PRO A 94 8.86 -13.61 6.59
CA PRO A 94 10.05 -14.16 7.24
C PRO A 94 10.98 -14.89 6.26
N GLU A 95 12.29 -14.93 6.52
CA GLU A 95 13.30 -15.45 5.58
C GLU A 95 13.04 -16.89 5.14
N ARG A 96 12.49 -17.74 6.02
CA ARG A 96 12.06 -19.10 5.68
C ARG A 96 11.07 -19.22 4.51
N TYR A 97 10.44 -18.10 4.09
CA TYR A 97 9.51 -18.05 2.96
C TYR A 97 10.18 -17.58 1.66
N GLN A 98 11.50 -17.39 1.64
CA GLN A 98 12.25 -17.30 0.39
C GLN A 98 12.21 -18.66 -0.31
N GLN A 99 12.25 -18.65 -1.65
CA GLN A 99 12.18 -19.87 -2.47
C GLN A 99 10.94 -20.73 -2.18
N LEU A 100 9.80 -20.11 -1.85
CA LEU A 100 8.53 -20.81 -1.62
C LEU A 100 8.12 -21.71 -2.79
N GLN A 101 8.59 -21.44 -4.01
CA GLN A 101 8.34 -22.31 -5.16
C GLN A 101 8.84 -23.75 -4.95
N GLU A 102 9.91 -23.93 -4.16
CA GLU A 102 10.56 -25.22 -3.93
C GLU A 102 9.81 -26.06 -2.89
N THR A 103 9.02 -25.42 -2.03
CA THR A 103 8.25 -26.12 -0.98
C THR A 103 6.75 -26.12 -1.26
N TRP A 104 6.27 -25.22 -2.13
CA TRP A 104 4.85 -24.99 -2.39
C TRP A 104 4.49 -25.09 -3.89
N TYR A 105 4.75 -26.26 -4.47
CA TYR A 105 4.53 -26.54 -5.90
C TYR A 105 3.08 -26.29 -6.37
N GLU A 106 2.08 -26.53 -5.53
CA GLU A 106 0.66 -26.39 -5.86
C GLU A 106 0.01 -25.07 -5.39
N ALA A 107 0.82 -24.03 -5.16
CA ALA A 107 0.35 -22.77 -4.57
C ALA A 107 -0.91 -22.16 -5.21
N ARG A 108 -1.06 -22.29 -6.52
CA ARG A 108 -2.25 -21.82 -7.25
C ARG A 108 -3.51 -22.58 -6.85
N SER A 109 -3.44 -23.91 -6.84
CA SER A 109 -4.55 -24.81 -6.52
C SER A 109 -4.95 -24.63 -5.07
N ASP A 110 -3.97 -24.61 -4.16
CA ASP A 110 -4.19 -24.45 -2.72
C ASP A 110 -4.82 -23.10 -2.38
N LEU A 111 -4.37 -22.03 -3.03
CA LEU A 111 -4.93 -20.71 -2.83
C LEU A 111 -6.38 -20.66 -3.33
N CYS A 112 -6.69 -21.30 -4.47
CA CYS A 112 -8.06 -21.44 -4.94
C CYS A 112 -8.92 -22.22 -3.93
N GLN A 113 -8.43 -23.38 -3.47
CA GLN A 113 -9.14 -24.22 -2.52
C GLN A 113 -9.42 -23.49 -1.20
N PHE A 114 -8.43 -22.78 -0.66
CA PHE A 114 -8.58 -21.97 0.54
C PHE A 114 -9.72 -20.94 0.46
N TYR A 115 -9.93 -20.33 -0.71
CA TYR A 115 -11.05 -19.43 -0.92
C TYR A 115 -12.35 -20.20 -1.14
N ILE A 116 -12.33 -21.32 -1.85
CA ILE A 116 -13.52 -22.19 -2.03
C ILE A 116 -14.06 -22.64 -0.68
N ASP A 117 -13.21 -23.10 0.24
CA ASP A 117 -13.56 -23.52 1.60
C ASP A 117 -14.22 -22.40 2.41
N LYS A 118 -13.96 -21.14 2.04
CA LYS A 118 -14.57 -19.94 2.65
C LYS A 118 -15.88 -19.51 1.98
N GLY A 119 -16.41 -20.34 1.09
CA GLY A 119 -17.66 -20.13 0.37
C GLY A 119 -17.52 -19.23 -0.86
N TRP A 120 -16.32 -19.14 -1.44
CA TRP A 120 -16.15 -18.57 -2.78
C TRP A 120 -16.46 -19.61 -3.84
N ARG A 121 -17.04 -19.20 -4.96
CA ARG A 121 -17.40 -20.08 -6.08
C ARG A 121 -16.55 -19.74 -7.29
N PRO A 122 -15.94 -20.73 -7.96
CA PRO A 122 -15.16 -20.49 -9.14
C PRO A 122 -16.03 -20.15 -10.34
N LEU A 123 -15.56 -19.17 -11.11
CA LEU A 123 -16.09 -18.76 -12.40
C LEU A 123 -14.92 -18.85 -13.39
N LYS A 124 -15.01 -19.74 -14.37
CA LYS A 124 -13.99 -19.80 -15.43
C LYS A 124 -14.13 -18.56 -16.32
N ARG A 125 -13.12 -17.69 -16.33
CA ARG A 125 -13.03 -16.53 -17.23
C ARG A 125 -11.58 -16.29 -17.64
N LYS A 126 -11.24 -16.67 -18.87
CA LYS A 126 -10.01 -16.21 -19.53
C LYS A 126 -10.01 -14.67 -19.63
N PRO A 127 -8.87 -13.98 -19.49
CA PRO A 127 -7.50 -14.51 -19.42
C PRO A 127 -6.98 -14.78 -18.00
N PHE A 128 -7.83 -14.70 -16.97
CA PHE A 128 -7.41 -15.01 -15.59
C PHE A 128 -7.38 -16.52 -15.39
N ASP A 129 -6.47 -17.01 -14.54
CA ASP A 129 -6.44 -18.44 -14.19
C ASP A 129 -7.77 -18.84 -13.56
N VAL A 130 -8.18 -18.07 -12.55
CA VAL A 130 -9.44 -18.29 -11.83
C VAL A 130 -10.05 -16.95 -11.43
N VAL A 131 -11.35 -16.79 -11.66
CA VAL A 131 -12.15 -15.72 -11.07
C VAL A 131 -13.09 -16.33 -10.04
N LEU A 132 -12.89 -16.01 -8.77
CA LEU A 132 -13.74 -16.46 -7.68
C LEU A 132 -14.80 -15.39 -7.37
N GLN A 133 -16.03 -15.82 -7.09
CA GLN A 133 -17.12 -14.95 -6.67
C GLN A 133 -17.73 -15.38 -5.36
N ARG A 134 -18.14 -14.42 -4.53
CA ARG A 134 -18.87 -14.68 -3.28
C ARG A 134 -20.10 -13.80 -3.20
N TYR A 135 -21.28 -14.42 -3.12
CA TYR A 135 -22.54 -13.70 -2.94
C TYR A 135 -22.64 -13.11 -1.54
N ARG A 136 -23.12 -11.87 -1.45
CA ARG A 136 -23.41 -11.23 -0.17
C ARG A 136 -24.84 -11.55 0.26
N LYS A 137 -25.03 -11.83 1.56
CA LYS A 137 -26.33 -12.06 2.19
C LYS A 137 -27.13 -10.76 2.40
N LEU A 138 -27.09 -9.84 1.43
CA LEU A 138 -27.88 -8.60 1.49
C LEU A 138 -29.17 -8.82 0.70
N PRO A 139 -30.35 -8.48 1.26
CA PRO A 139 -31.61 -8.61 0.54
C PRO A 139 -31.59 -7.72 -0.70
N SER A 140 -31.74 -8.33 -1.87
CA SER A 140 -31.82 -7.63 -3.15
C SER A 140 -33.26 -7.60 -3.64
N PHE A 141 -34.03 -6.59 -3.22
CA PHE A 141 -35.40 -6.38 -3.68
C PHE A 141 -35.43 -6.07 -5.18
N GLY A 142 -35.63 -7.08 -6.03
CA GLY A 142 -35.73 -6.95 -7.49
C GLY A 142 -34.45 -6.50 -8.21
N ARG A 143 -33.31 -6.44 -7.52
CA ARG A 143 -32.01 -6.03 -8.08
C ARG A 143 -31.05 -7.21 -8.16
N ALA A 144 -30.09 -7.15 -9.07
CA ALA A 144 -29.02 -8.14 -9.12
C ALA A 144 -28.28 -8.22 -7.77
N PRO A 145 -28.01 -9.43 -7.25
CA PRO A 145 -27.37 -9.59 -5.95
C PRO A 145 -25.93 -9.08 -5.97
N TYR A 146 -25.53 -8.39 -4.90
CA TYR A 146 -24.15 -7.93 -4.75
C TYR A 146 -23.19 -9.10 -4.53
N VAL A 147 -22.07 -9.08 -5.24
CA VAL A 147 -21.00 -10.07 -5.11
C VAL A 147 -19.68 -9.43 -4.70
N ASP A 148 -18.80 -10.21 -4.11
CA ASP A 148 -17.37 -9.92 -4.03
C ASP A 148 -16.64 -10.73 -5.09
N ARG A 149 -15.58 -10.17 -5.69
CA ARG A 149 -14.77 -10.85 -6.70
C ARG A 149 -13.32 -10.91 -6.30
N LEU A 150 -12.70 -12.04 -6.60
CA LEU A 150 -11.29 -12.28 -6.44
C LEU A 150 -10.75 -12.85 -7.76
N PHE A 151 -9.82 -12.14 -8.37
CA PHE A 151 -9.09 -12.59 -9.54
C PHE A 151 -7.77 -13.20 -9.05
N ILE A 152 -7.41 -14.37 -9.57
CA ILE A 152 -6.11 -14.99 -9.34
C ILE A 152 -5.42 -15.03 -10.70
N PHE A 153 -4.19 -14.53 -10.73
CA PHE A 153 -3.39 -14.42 -11.93
C PHE A 153 -1.94 -14.79 -11.61
N TYR A 154 -1.49 -15.89 -12.17
CA TYR A 154 -0.11 -16.34 -12.12
C TYR A 154 0.59 -15.99 -13.42
N HIS A 155 1.79 -15.45 -13.30
CA HIS A 155 2.64 -15.19 -14.45
C HIS A 155 4.11 -15.38 -14.07
N PRO A 156 4.85 -16.26 -14.76
CA PRO A 156 6.24 -16.57 -14.39
C PRO A 156 7.20 -15.43 -14.71
N MET A 157 6.86 -14.56 -15.67
CA MET A 157 7.66 -13.39 -16.03
C MET A 157 6.85 -12.12 -15.79
N LEU A 158 6.70 -11.71 -14.53
CA LEU A 158 5.86 -10.56 -14.19
C LEU A 158 6.68 -9.27 -14.23
N ASN A 159 6.19 -8.27 -14.97
CA ASN A 159 6.74 -6.91 -14.97
C ASN A 159 5.61 -5.88 -14.79
N VAL A 160 5.99 -4.60 -14.68
CA VAL A 160 5.02 -3.52 -14.47
C VAL A 160 3.98 -3.39 -15.59
N LEU A 161 4.38 -3.65 -16.84
CA LEU A 161 3.49 -3.54 -18.00
C LEU A 161 2.40 -4.61 -17.95
N ILE A 162 2.77 -5.84 -17.59
CA ILE A 162 1.83 -6.97 -17.44
C ILE A 162 0.87 -6.69 -16.28
N VAL A 163 1.37 -6.16 -15.16
CA VAL A 163 0.53 -5.76 -14.03
C VAL A 163 -0.48 -4.70 -14.47
N ASP A 164 -0.05 -3.63 -15.14
CA ASP A 164 -0.92 -2.55 -15.59
C ASP A 164 -1.97 -3.03 -16.60
N GLN A 165 -1.56 -3.86 -17.57
CA GLN A 165 -2.50 -4.46 -18.54
C GLN A 165 -3.52 -5.35 -17.84
N THR A 166 -3.07 -6.20 -16.91
CA THR A 166 -3.94 -7.12 -16.17
C THR A 166 -4.92 -6.38 -15.27
N LEU A 167 -4.47 -5.33 -14.58
CA LEU A 167 -5.34 -4.44 -13.81
C LEU A 167 -6.40 -3.82 -14.72
N ASN A 168 -6.01 -3.23 -15.85
CA ASN A 168 -6.96 -2.67 -16.82
C ASN A 168 -7.98 -3.71 -17.32
N MET A 169 -7.56 -4.96 -17.54
CA MET A 169 -8.47 -6.05 -17.89
C MET A 169 -9.45 -6.37 -16.75
N CYS A 170 -9.00 -6.41 -15.50
CA CYS A 170 -9.88 -6.56 -14.34
C CYS A 170 -10.91 -5.44 -14.27
N GLU A 171 -10.49 -4.19 -14.45
CA GLU A 171 -11.39 -3.03 -14.43
C GLU A 171 -12.47 -3.14 -15.48
N ARG A 172 -12.10 -3.47 -16.72
CA ARG A 172 -13.05 -3.71 -17.81
C ARG A 172 -14.01 -4.84 -17.47
N ALA A 173 -13.51 -5.98 -16.97
CA ALA A 173 -14.34 -7.11 -16.59
C ALA A 173 -15.34 -6.76 -15.48
N ILE A 174 -14.93 -5.95 -14.49
CA ILE A 174 -15.79 -5.46 -13.41
C ILE A 174 -16.88 -4.56 -13.95
N ARG A 175 -16.53 -3.59 -14.82
CA ARG A 175 -17.47 -2.64 -15.44
C ARG A 175 -18.52 -3.36 -16.30
N MET A 176 -18.08 -4.28 -17.17
CA MET A 176 -18.98 -5.02 -18.07
C MET A 176 -20.04 -5.85 -17.31
N SER A 177 -19.68 -6.37 -16.15
CA SER A 177 -20.56 -7.26 -15.37
C SER A 177 -21.29 -6.54 -14.22
N TYR A 178 -21.23 -5.20 -14.18
CA TYR A 178 -21.84 -4.43 -13.10
C TYR A 178 -23.37 -4.54 -13.06
N LYS A 179 -24.02 -4.66 -14.22
CA LYS A 179 -25.50 -4.78 -14.31
C LYS A 179 -26.01 -6.14 -13.82
N THR A 180 -25.29 -7.22 -14.11
CA THR A 180 -25.72 -8.60 -13.84
C THR A 180 -25.24 -9.12 -12.50
N ALA A 181 -24.06 -8.69 -12.05
CA ALA A 181 -23.48 -9.08 -10.77
C ALA A 181 -22.63 -7.91 -10.24
N PRO A 182 -23.24 -6.90 -9.59
CA PRO A 182 -22.52 -5.74 -9.13
C PRO A 182 -21.49 -6.13 -8.06
N ALA A 183 -20.22 -5.85 -8.33
CA ALA A 183 -19.10 -6.19 -7.47
C ALA A 183 -18.41 -4.94 -6.91
N PRO A 184 -18.86 -4.36 -5.78
CA PRO A 184 -18.27 -3.14 -5.24
C PRO A 184 -16.89 -3.37 -4.60
N LYS A 185 -16.58 -4.60 -4.16
CA LYS A 185 -15.27 -4.98 -3.65
C LYS A 185 -14.68 -6.05 -4.55
N ASN A 186 -13.53 -5.74 -5.13
CA ASN A 186 -12.78 -6.64 -5.99
C ASN A 186 -11.34 -6.73 -5.48
N MET A 187 -10.74 -7.89 -5.63
CA MET A 187 -9.34 -8.13 -5.32
C MET A 187 -8.70 -8.85 -6.48
N ILE A 188 -7.41 -8.61 -6.73
CA ILE A 188 -6.60 -9.45 -7.60
C ILE A 188 -5.37 -9.89 -6.83
N VAL A 189 -5.03 -11.18 -6.93
CA VAL A 189 -3.79 -11.74 -6.39
C VAL A 189 -2.94 -12.17 -7.58
N PHE A 190 -1.84 -11.45 -7.76
CA PHE A 190 -0.76 -11.81 -8.66
C PHE A 190 0.16 -12.81 -7.96
N LEU A 191 0.56 -13.84 -8.69
CA LEU A 191 1.48 -14.88 -8.23
C LEU A 191 2.65 -14.94 -9.21
N THR A 192 3.87 -14.94 -8.70
CA THR A 192 5.07 -15.06 -9.53
C THR A 192 6.17 -15.80 -8.79
N ASP A 193 6.88 -16.63 -9.53
CA ASP A 193 8.04 -17.43 -9.17
C ASP A 193 9.25 -17.00 -10.01
N MET A 194 9.30 -15.70 -10.35
CA MET A 194 10.37 -15.12 -11.13
C MET A 194 11.63 -14.93 -10.26
N ASP A 195 12.77 -15.45 -10.70
CA ASP A 195 14.05 -15.30 -9.98
C ASP A 195 14.63 -13.88 -10.04
N HIS A 196 14.24 -13.10 -11.04
CA HIS A 196 14.79 -11.76 -11.26
C HIS A 196 14.11 -10.73 -10.34
N ALA A 197 14.69 -10.53 -9.15
CA ALA A 197 14.16 -9.64 -8.12
C ALA A 197 13.90 -8.19 -8.59
N GLU A 198 14.69 -7.66 -9.52
CA GLU A 198 14.49 -6.30 -10.07
C GLU A 198 13.19 -6.17 -10.87
N GLU A 199 12.88 -7.16 -11.72
CA GLU A 199 11.64 -7.20 -12.50
C GLU A 199 10.42 -7.42 -11.61
N VAL A 200 10.53 -8.29 -10.61
CA VAL A 200 9.49 -8.48 -9.59
C VAL A 200 9.25 -7.18 -8.81
N THR A 201 10.31 -6.46 -8.46
CA THR A 201 10.20 -5.16 -7.77
C THR A 201 9.60 -4.09 -8.68
N SER A 202 9.90 -4.13 -9.99
CA SER A 202 9.27 -3.30 -11.01
C SER A 202 7.77 -3.59 -11.11
N ALA A 203 7.36 -4.86 -11.18
CA ALA A 203 5.96 -5.27 -11.11
C ALA A 203 5.29 -4.81 -9.81
N ALA A 204 5.97 -4.99 -8.67
CA ALA A 204 5.52 -4.53 -7.37
C ALA A 204 5.30 -3.02 -7.32
N ALA A 205 6.10 -2.22 -8.03
CA ALA A 205 5.90 -0.77 -8.14
C ALA A 205 4.51 -0.44 -8.69
N GLY A 206 4.02 -1.19 -9.69
CA GLY A 206 2.65 -1.07 -10.20
C GLY A 206 1.60 -1.37 -9.13
N ILE A 207 1.80 -2.43 -8.35
CA ILE A 207 0.91 -2.85 -7.27
C ILE A 207 0.84 -1.82 -6.14
N VAL A 208 2.00 -1.35 -5.65
CA VAL A 208 2.07 -0.46 -4.47
C VAL A 208 1.56 0.95 -4.76
N ASN A 209 1.71 1.41 -6.01
CA ASN A 209 1.24 2.71 -6.49
C ASN A 209 -0.25 2.72 -6.86
N TYR A 210 -0.90 1.56 -6.95
CA TYR A 210 -2.27 1.46 -7.41
C TYR A 210 -3.26 2.09 -6.41
N LEU A 211 -4.09 3.02 -6.89
CA LEU A 211 -4.98 3.83 -6.04
C LEU A 211 -6.25 3.11 -5.57
N CYS A 212 -6.50 1.90 -6.08
CA CYS A 212 -7.56 1.00 -5.67
C CYS A 212 -9.02 1.49 -5.86
N ARG A 213 -9.22 2.66 -6.46
CA ARG A 213 -10.54 3.26 -6.69
C ARG A 213 -10.87 3.23 -8.18
N LEU A 214 -11.93 2.50 -8.52
CA LEU A 214 -12.45 2.44 -9.89
C LEU A 214 -13.53 3.51 -10.11
N ASP A 215 -14.50 3.55 -9.19
CA ASP A 215 -15.66 4.45 -9.24
C ASP A 215 -16.05 4.88 -7.81
N LYS A 216 -17.09 5.72 -7.66
CA LYS A 216 -17.58 6.20 -6.35
C LYS A 216 -17.92 5.05 -5.37
N LYS A 217 -18.32 3.87 -5.86
CA LYS A 217 -18.76 2.73 -5.05
C LYS A 217 -17.97 1.43 -5.30
N THR A 218 -16.97 1.46 -6.18
CA THR A 218 -16.28 0.25 -6.64
C THR A 218 -14.79 0.38 -6.41
N SER A 219 -14.18 -0.67 -5.85
CA SER A 219 -12.76 -0.74 -5.56
C SER A 219 -12.15 -2.03 -6.08
N LEU A 220 -10.90 -1.97 -6.53
CA LEU A 220 -10.06 -3.11 -6.90
C LEU A 220 -8.80 -3.04 -6.03
N TYR A 221 -8.45 -4.13 -5.35
CA TYR A 221 -7.29 -4.16 -4.47
C TYR A 221 -6.30 -5.23 -4.94
N PRO A 222 -5.17 -4.83 -5.56
CA PRO A 222 -4.17 -5.78 -5.99
C PRO A 222 -3.26 -6.23 -4.86
N LEU A 223 -2.80 -7.46 -4.97
CA LEU A 223 -1.81 -8.11 -4.11
C LEU A 223 -0.85 -8.85 -5.02
N LEU A 224 0.44 -8.88 -4.68
CA LEU A 224 1.44 -9.68 -5.40
C LEU A 224 2.20 -10.53 -4.40
N ILE A 225 2.20 -11.85 -4.63
CA ILE A 225 3.04 -12.81 -3.92
C ILE A 225 4.21 -13.14 -4.83
N ASP A 226 5.40 -12.82 -4.35
CA ASP A 226 6.69 -13.22 -4.90
C ASP A 226 7.17 -14.43 -4.11
N PHE A 227 7.14 -15.61 -4.74
CA PHE A 227 7.53 -16.86 -4.11
C PHE A 227 9.04 -16.93 -3.87
N ASN A 228 9.86 -16.38 -4.76
CA ASN A 228 11.32 -16.55 -4.67
C ASN A 228 11.93 -15.53 -3.72
N GLY A 229 11.51 -14.27 -3.83
CA GLY A 229 11.94 -13.22 -2.91
C GLY A 229 11.26 -13.25 -1.54
N GLY A 230 10.22 -14.08 -1.35
CA GLY A 230 9.49 -14.19 -0.09
C GLY A 230 8.78 -12.89 0.29
N LYS A 231 8.11 -12.24 -0.67
CA LYS A 231 7.48 -10.93 -0.48
C LYS A 231 5.99 -10.92 -0.80
N LEU A 232 5.24 -10.16 -0.02
CA LEU A 232 3.82 -9.87 -0.26
C LEU A 232 3.65 -8.36 -0.44
N TYR A 233 3.52 -7.93 -1.69
CA TYR A 233 3.29 -6.54 -2.04
C TYR A 233 1.81 -6.19 -2.06
N TYR A 234 1.51 -4.96 -1.65
CA TYR A 234 0.16 -4.43 -1.57
C TYR A 234 0.14 -2.90 -1.62
N PRO A 235 -0.95 -2.28 -2.10
CA PRO A 235 -1.10 -0.83 -2.19
C PRO A 235 -0.72 -0.09 -0.90
N ILE A 236 0.14 0.91 -1.03
CA ILE A 236 0.56 1.76 0.09
C ILE A 236 -0.51 2.79 0.41
N ASP A 237 -1.03 3.44 -0.62
CA ASP A 237 -2.08 4.43 -0.49
C ASP A 237 -3.46 3.80 -0.74
N THR A 238 -4.27 3.79 0.31
CA THR A 238 -5.69 3.39 0.24
C THR A 238 -6.61 4.51 0.69
N THR A 239 -6.13 5.76 0.74
CA THR A 239 -6.90 6.92 1.21
C THR A 239 -8.14 7.17 0.34
N LEU A 240 -8.05 6.92 -0.96
CA LEU A 240 -9.15 7.04 -1.92
C LEU A 240 -10.17 5.90 -1.84
N VAL A 241 -9.85 4.82 -1.11
CA VAL A 241 -10.74 3.66 -0.94
C VAL A 241 -11.75 3.94 0.19
N ARG A 242 -13.01 3.59 -0.04
CA ARG A 242 -14.08 3.71 0.97
C ARG A 242 -13.70 2.97 2.26
N LYS A 243 -13.94 3.58 3.44
CA LYS A 243 -13.55 3.03 4.76
C LYS A 243 -13.97 1.56 4.95
N SER A 244 -15.20 1.20 4.58
CA SER A 244 -15.72 -0.18 4.69
C SER A 244 -15.00 -1.17 3.78
N HIS A 245 -14.47 -0.74 2.63
CA HIS A 245 -13.68 -1.57 1.74
C HIS A 245 -12.27 -1.75 2.29
N ARG A 246 -11.67 -0.70 2.85
CA ARG A 246 -10.33 -0.77 3.48
C ARG A 246 -10.24 -1.84 4.56
N LEU A 247 -11.24 -1.89 5.45
CA LEU A 247 -11.28 -2.92 6.49
C LEU A 247 -11.42 -4.33 5.90
N SER A 248 -12.25 -4.47 4.86
CA SER A 248 -12.43 -5.73 4.14
C SER A 248 -11.13 -6.23 3.51
N PHE A 249 -10.43 -5.34 2.79
CA PHE A 249 -9.16 -5.66 2.13
C PHE A 249 -8.05 -5.92 3.13
N PHE A 250 -7.98 -5.16 4.23
CA PHE A 250 -7.05 -5.42 5.32
C PHE A 250 -7.27 -6.81 5.92
N LYS A 251 -8.53 -7.19 6.23
CA LYS A 251 -8.86 -8.53 6.73
C LYS A 251 -8.47 -9.62 5.73
N ALA A 252 -8.78 -9.43 4.44
CA ALA A 252 -8.45 -10.39 3.39
C ALA A 252 -6.92 -10.55 3.25
N ARG A 253 -6.16 -9.45 3.27
CA ARG A 253 -4.69 -9.46 3.26
C ARG A 253 -4.14 -10.25 4.45
N VAL A 254 -4.58 -9.95 5.68
CA VAL A 254 -4.13 -10.67 6.88
C VAL A 254 -4.44 -12.16 6.79
N GLN A 255 -5.62 -12.52 6.28
CA GLN A 255 -5.98 -13.93 6.08
C GLN A 255 -5.09 -14.62 5.05
N LEU A 256 -4.78 -13.96 3.93
CA LEU A 256 -3.88 -14.48 2.92
C LEU A 256 -2.45 -14.64 3.48
N THR A 257 -1.93 -13.62 4.17
CA THR A 257 -0.61 -13.70 4.82
C THR A 257 -0.54 -14.85 5.81
N ARG A 258 -1.59 -15.06 6.62
CA ARG A 258 -1.66 -16.20 7.55
C ARG A 258 -1.71 -17.54 6.82
N PHE A 259 -2.42 -17.61 5.69
CA PHE A 259 -2.49 -18.81 4.88
C PHE A 259 -1.12 -19.17 4.29
N VAL A 260 -0.47 -18.23 3.60
CA VAL A 260 0.90 -18.41 3.08
C VAL A 260 1.85 -18.84 4.21
N ARG A 261 1.70 -18.23 5.39
CA ARG A 261 2.54 -18.59 6.55
C ARG A 261 2.37 -20.03 7.05
N LYS A 262 1.21 -20.66 6.83
CA LYS A 262 0.95 -22.04 7.26
C LYS A 262 1.54 -23.08 6.31
N GLN A 263 1.93 -22.69 5.09
CA GLN A 263 2.42 -23.61 4.07
C GLN A 263 3.86 -24.06 4.31
N ILE A 264 4.59 -23.38 5.18
CA ILE A 264 5.94 -23.80 5.60
C ILE A 264 5.89 -24.25 7.07
N PRO A 265 6.10 -25.55 7.36
CA PRO A 265 6.27 -26.08 8.71
C PRO A 265 7.37 -25.32 9.47
N LYS A 266 7.17 -25.09 10.78
CA LYS A 266 8.13 -24.36 11.61
C LYS A 266 9.45 -25.12 11.83
N GLU A 267 9.48 -26.43 11.52
CA GLU A 267 10.57 -27.35 11.82
C GLU A 267 11.64 -27.43 10.72
N MET A 268 11.36 -26.96 9.50
CA MET A 268 12.30 -27.03 8.37
C MET A 268 13.43 -25.99 8.41
N SER A 269 13.55 -25.19 9.48
CA SER A 269 14.54 -24.10 9.60
C SER A 269 15.70 -24.42 10.55
N LEU A 270 15.92 -25.69 10.86
CA LEU A 270 17.03 -26.19 11.70
C LEU A 270 17.72 -27.37 10.99
N GLU A 271 18.14 -27.19 9.75
CA GLU A 271 19.27 -27.97 9.24
C GLU A 271 20.48 -27.03 9.30
N GLU A 272 21.28 -27.21 10.35
CA GLU A 272 22.61 -26.62 10.46
C GLU A 272 23.45 -27.05 9.25
N PRO A 273 24.36 -26.20 8.74
CA PRO A 273 25.28 -26.62 7.71
C PRO A 273 26.11 -27.78 8.26
N MET A 274 26.03 -28.94 7.61
CA MET A 274 26.96 -30.04 7.89
C MET A 274 28.37 -29.56 7.59
N ASP A 275 29.13 -29.29 8.65
CA ASP A 275 30.57 -29.16 8.59
C ASP A 275 31.13 -30.41 7.92
N THR A 276 31.72 -30.17 6.75
CA THR A 276 32.43 -31.18 5.97
C THR A 276 33.74 -31.46 6.68
N ILE A 277 33.90 -32.70 7.16
CA ILE A 277 35.19 -33.28 7.60
C ILE A 277 35.91 -33.83 6.36
#